data_AF-A0A6C0GSH5-F1
#
_entry.id   AF-A0A6C0GSH5-F1
#
_cell.length_a   1.000
_cell.length_b   1.000
_cell.length_c   1.000
_cell.angle_alpha   90.00
_cell.angle_beta   90.00
_cell.angle_gamma   90.00
#
_symmetry.space_group_name_H-M   'P 1'
#
loop_
_entity.id
_entity.type
_entity.pdbx_description
1 polymer ?
#
loop_
_entity_poly.entity_id
_entity_poly.type
_entity_poly.pdbx_seq_one_letter_code
_entity_poly.pdbx_strand_id
1 'polypeptide(L)'
;MRTPPVFPKPKRSLVFMLLLFSFLFSCDELEQWWPKDTQKQEPADVVHDWYKLLAKVQFGASPQPVPILNFRNFGYIGVGVYEAVHPGIKGSLSLSTQLYQMPAMPTPEKHKEYLWGASANAALASLAKQLLSGLSDADKARIDSMENAYNIKFKSNTTHEVIARSQAFGRSIANAIYNWSTTDNFNLSSVGYTIPVFPGSWELTPPAFPNPVGPYLKNQRPFLASTLNFKVRSFPYTYSEDKESNFYKANKHVYDIGKSLTDEQKAIANWWADAGGTGVGIPAPYHALSLITGVLEGKKLNLGQAAEMYARTGICFKEATLIIWKVKYQLPLLRPITYIRKHIDPAWLSYLPTPPYPEYPSGLVGFYAPAMQVLKREFGDLPIKDNAYGWRGDAPREYASISKLVEEAAKSRVYAGIHYQITQNITIEIGNELGDNISKINLNTP
;
A
#
# COMPACT_ATOMS: atom_id res chain seq x y z
N MET A 1 104.46 10.63 -27.27
CA MET A 1 104.10 9.62 -28.29
C MET A 1 102.61 9.34 -28.13
N ARG A 2 101.75 9.96 -28.95
CA ARG A 2 101.22 9.44 -30.23
C ARG A 2 100.56 8.04 -30.10
N THR A 3 99.22 8.06 -29.92
CA THR A 3 98.13 7.34 -30.64
C THR A 3 98.38 5.90 -31.13
N PRO A 4 97.39 4.97 -31.21
CA PRO A 4 96.26 5.17 -32.14
C PRO A 4 94.94 4.38 -31.77
N PRO A 5 94.02 4.05 -32.72
CA PRO A 5 92.61 4.46 -32.73
C PRO A 5 91.66 3.22 -32.69
N VAL A 6 90.34 3.27 -32.95
CA VAL A 6 89.71 3.04 -34.28
C VAL A 6 88.18 3.16 -34.14
N PHE A 7 87.55 3.96 -35.01
CA PHE A 7 86.16 3.81 -35.53
C PHE A 7 86.27 3.15 -36.93
N PRO A 8 85.29 2.39 -37.50
CA PRO A 8 83.93 2.88 -37.81
C PRO A 8 82.76 1.83 -37.93
N LYS A 9 81.57 2.36 -38.23
CA LYS A 9 80.20 1.76 -38.40
C LYS A 9 80.05 0.83 -39.63
N PRO A 10 78.96 0.02 -39.81
CA PRO A 10 77.68 0.53 -40.37
C PRO A 10 76.34 -0.19 -40.02
N LYS A 11 75.27 0.64 -39.99
CA LYS A 11 73.87 0.52 -40.50
C LYS A 11 73.10 -0.82 -40.47
N ARG A 12 71.86 -0.77 -39.93
CA ARG A 12 70.60 -1.07 -40.66
C ARG A 12 69.37 -0.49 -39.94
N SER A 13 68.40 -0.06 -40.76
CA SER A 13 67.15 0.64 -40.44
C SER A 13 66.20 -0.11 -39.50
N LEU A 14 65.42 0.62 -38.70
CA LEU A 14 63.97 0.67 -38.87
C LEU A 14 63.38 1.87 -38.09
N VAL A 15 62.56 2.64 -38.79
CA VAL A 15 61.70 3.70 -38.27
C VAL A 15 60.50 3.03 -37.59
N PHE A 16 60.22 3.36 -36.33
CA PHE A 16 58.87 3.27 -35.79
C PHE A 16 58.63 4.43 -34.81
N MET A 17 57.87 5.40 -35.30
CA MET A 17 57.31 6.53 -34.59
C MET A 17 56.07 6.01 -33.86
N LEU A 18 56.12 5.92 -32.52
CA LEU A 18 54.97 5.53 -31.70
C LEU A 18 54.28 6.80 -31.19
N LEU A 19 53.07 6.99 -31.72
CA LEU A 19 52.07 7.99 -31.33
C LEU A 19 51.72 7.87 -29.85
N LEU A 20 52.05 8.90 -29.07
CA LEU A 20 51.49 9.14 -27.74
C LEU A 20 50.06 9.67 -27.90
N PHE A 21 49.09 8.74 -27.89
CA PHE A 21 47.67 9.05 -27.74
C PHE A 21 47.38 9.42 -26.27
N SER A 22 47.22 10.72 -26.04
CA SER A 22 46.22 11.35 -25.17
C SER A 22 45.58 10.49 -24.05
N PHE A 23 46.10 10.60 -22.83
CA PHE A 23 45.30 10.48 -21.60
C PHE A 23 44.86 11.88 -21.15
N LEU A 24 43.93 12.47 -21.89
CA LEU A 24 43.03 13.46 -21.31
C LEU A 24 41.98 12.64 -20.57
N PHE A 25 42.23 12.37 -19.29
CA PHE A 25 41.12 12.05 -18.38
C PHE A 25 40.24 13.30 -18.35
N SER A 26 39.13 13.26 -19.08
CA SER A 26 38.00 14.14 -18.84
C SER A 26 37.61 13.91 -17.38
N CYS A 27 37.98 14.85 -16.51
CA CYS A 27 37.07 15.19 -15.42
C CYS A 27 35.81 15.70 -16.12
N ASP A 28 34.92 14.80 -16.48
CA ASP A 28 33.51 15.17 -16.52
C ASP A 28 33.23 15.60 -15.09
N GLU A 29 33.23 16.92 -14.89
CA GLU A 29 32.67 17.52 -13.70
C GLU A 29 31.37 16.77 -13.41
N LEU A 30 31.22 16.31 -12.17
CA LEU A 30 29.91 16.14 -11.56
C LEU A 30 29.24 17.52 -11.51
N GLU A 31 29.00 18.13 -12.68
CA GLU A 31 28.07 19.22 -12.83
C GLU A 31 26.75 18.62 -12.40
N GLN A 32 26.34 18.97 -11.18
CA GLN A 32 24.96 18.88 -10.75
C GLN A 32 24.14 19.61 -11.81
N TRP A 33 23.63 18.86 -12.79
CA TRP A 33 22.69 19.33 -13.81
C TRP A 33 21.31 19.56 -13.17
N TRP A 34 21.30 20.19 -12.00
CA TRP A 34 20.08 20.76 -11.49
C TRP A 34 19.83 22.04 -12.29
N PRO A 35 18.68 22.18 -12.97
CA PRO A 35 18.30 23.46 -13.54
C PRO A 35 18.43 24.54 -12.45
N LYS A 36 19.04 25.69 -12.79
CA LYS A 36 19.14 26.83 -11.88
C LYS A 36 17.75 27.16 -11.33
N ASP A 37 17.53 26.78 -10.06
CA ASP A 37 16.50 27.25 -9.13
C ASP A 37 15.12 27.65 -9.72
N THR A 38 14.54 26.79 -10.55
CA THR A 38 13.17 26.97 -11.10
C THR A 38 12.32 25.71 -10.98
N GLN A 39 12.54 24.89 -9.95
CA GLN A 39 11.62 23.79 -9.69
C GLN A 39 10.33 24.35 -9.11
N LYS A 40 9.44 24.78 -10.00
CA LYS A 40 8.09 25.23 -9.67
C LYS A 40 7.41 24.03 -9.03
N GLN A 41 7.26 24.06 -7.70
CA GLN A 41 6.60 22.99 -6.97
C GLN A 41 5.20 22.81 -7.55
N GLU A 42 4.97 21.67 -8.21
CA GLU A 42 3.69 21.39 -8.82
C GLU A 42 2.67 21.08 -7.72
N PRO A 43 1.42 21.56 -7.86
CA PRO A 43 0.38 21.29 -6.86
C PRO A 43 -0.01 19.81 -6.86
N ALA A 44 -0.40 19.30 -5.69
CA ALA A 44 -0.81 17.90 -5.52
C ALA A 44 -2.25 17.60 -5.98
N ASP A 45 -3.00 18.59 -6.49
CA ASP A 45 -4.42 18.42 -6.88
C ASP A 45 -4.65 17.19 -7.75
N VAL A 46 -3.77 16.97 -8.74
CA VAL A 46 -3.87 15.84 -9.67
C VAL A 46 -3.86 14.50 -8.95
N VAL A 47 -2.95 14.30 -7.99
CA VAL A 47 -2.88 13.02 -7.27
C VAL A 47 -4.02 12.88 -6.26
N HIS A 48 -4.44 13.97 -5.60
CA HIS A 48 -5.58 13.92 -4.69
C HIS A 48 -6.88 13.56 -5.41
N ASP A 49 -7.16 14.19 -6.55
CA ASP A 49 -8.36 13.91 -7.33
C ASP A 49 -8.36 12.51 -7.93
N TRP A 50 -7.20 12.02 -8.38
CA TRP A 50 -7.05 10.63 -8.77
C TRP A 50 -7.33 9.67 -7.62
N TYR A 51 -6.79 9.90 -6.41
CA TYR A 51 -7.03 9.02 -5.27
C TYR A 51 -8.48 9.05 -4.80
N LYS A 52 -9.18 10.18 -4.88
CA LYS A 52 -10.65 10.25 -4.68
C LYS A 52 -11.40 9.43 -5.72
N LEU A 53 -11.00 9.51 -7.00
CA LEU A 53 -11.61 8.70 -8.06
C LEU A 53 -11.33 7.21 -7.84
N LEU A 54 -10.09 6.84 -7.52
CA LEU A 54 -9.68 5.47 -7.21
C LEU A 54 -10.43 4.88 -6.02
N ALA A 55 -10.71 5.70 -5.00
CA ALA A 55 -11.61 5.34 -3.92
C ALA A 55 -13.04 5.14 -4.48
N LYS A 56 -13.56 6.11 -5.24
CA LYS A 56 -14.93 6.07 -5.76
C LYS A 56 -15.20 4.85 -6.67
N VAL A 57 -14.24 4.41 -7.48
CA VAL A 57 -14.43 3.21 -8.32
C VAL A 57 -14.48 1.91 -7.50
N GLN A 58 -14.14 1.95 -6.21
CA GLN A 58 -14.41 0.82 -5.32
C GLN A 58 -15.90 0.72 -4.99
N PHE A 59 -16.64 1.83 -5.04
CA PHE A 59 -18.07 1.83 -4.83
C PHE A 59 -18.83 1.34 -6.04
N GLY A 60 -19.92 0.60 -5.77
CA GLY A 60 -20.92 0.29 -6.79
C GLY A 60 -20.47 -0.72 -7.85
N ALA A 61 -19.27 -1.31 -7.73
CA ALA A 61 -18.92 -2.43 -8.59
C ALA A 61 -19.78 -3.66 -8.24
N SER A 62 -20.23 -4.36 -9.27
CA SER A 62 -21.01 -5.60 -9.14
C SER A 62 -20.35 -6.67 -10.02
N PRO A 63 -19.81 -7.77 -9.45
CA PRO A 63 -19.70 -8.03 -8.01
C PRO A 63 -18.81 -6.99 -7.30
N GLN A 64 -18.99 -6.86 -5.98
CA GLN A 64 -18.17 -5.95 -5.17
C GLN A 64 -16.68 -6.23 -5.37
N PRO A 65 -15.82 -5.19 -5.44
CA PRO A 65 -14.39 -5.40 -5.64
C PRO A 65 -13.81 -6.18 -4.47
N VAL A 66 -12.87 -7.09 -4.75
CA VAL A 66 -12.25 -7.90 -3.70
C VAL A 66 -11.31 -7.02 -2.86
N PRO A 67 -11.61 -6.73 -1.58
CA PRO A 67 -10.87 -5.73 -0.80
C PRO A 67 -9.37 -5.99 -0.72
N ILE A 68 -9.00 -7.26 -0.55
CA ILE A 68 -7.61 -7.71 -0.40
C ILE A 68 -6.81 -7.48 -1.69
N LEU A 69 -7.41 -7.75 -2.86
CA LEU A 69 -6.78 -7.49 -4.16
C LEU A 69 -6.55 -5.99 -4.33
N ASN A 70 -7.52 -5.15 -3.96
CA ASN A 70 -7.38 -3.72 -4.17
C ASN A 70 -6.41 -3.07 -3.19
N PHE A 71 -6.29 -3.53 -1.96
CA PHE A 71 -5.18 -3.12 -1.08
C PHE A 71 -3.81 -3.44 -1.69
N ARG A 72 -3.64 -4.64 -2.26
CA ARG A 72 -2.43 -5.00 -3.01
C ARG A 72 -2.20 -4.09 -4.22
N ASN A 73 -3.26 -3.81 -5.00
CA ASN A 73 -3.17 -2.95 -6.18
C ASN A 73 -2.82 -1.50 -5.82
N PHE A 74 -3.36 -0.95 -4.73
CA PHE A 74 -3.01 0.38 -4.25
C PHE A 74 -1.56 0.49 -3.78
N GLY A 75 -0.94 -0.63 -3.38
CA GLY A 75 0.51 -0.70 -3.21
C GLY A 75 1.27 -0.40 -4.50
N TYR A 76 0.93 -1.08 -5.59
CA TYR A 76 1.56 -0.82 -6.90
C TYR A 76 1.22 0.57 -7.45
N ILE A 77 -0.02 1.04 -7.30
CA ILE A 77 -0.44 2.37 -7.74
C ILE A 77 0.34 3.47 -7.01
N GLY A 78 0.48 3.35 -5.68
CA GLY A 78 1.27 4.28 -4.87
C GLY A 78 2.74 4.34 -5.29
N VAL A 79 3.38 3.17 -5.43
CA VAL A 79 4.77 3.10 -5.93
C VAL A 79 4.88 3.72 -7.33
N GLY A 80 3.94 3.40 -8.23
CA GLY A 80 3.99 3.88 -9.61
C GLY A 80 3.79 5.38 -9.75
N VAL A 81 2.93 6.02 -8.94
CA VAL A 81 2.81 7.48 -8.98
C VAL A 81 4.06 8.17 -8.44
N TYR A 82 4.70 7.63 -7.40
CA TYR A 82 5.98 8.16 -6.92
C TYR A 82 7.06 8.02 -8.01
N GLU A 83 7.20 6.84 -8.63
CA GLU A 83 8.18 6.64 -9.71
C GLU A 83 7.94 7.56 -10.92
N ALA A 84 6.68 7.95 -11.17
CA ALA A 84 6.33 8.85 -12.25
C ALA A 84 6.67 10.33 -11.98
N VAL A 85 6.93 10.71 -10.72
CA VAL A 85 7.19 12.11 -10.34
C VAL A 85 8.53 12.33 -9.68
N HIS A 86 9.13 11.31 -9.06
CA HIS A 86 10.35 11.47 -8.28
C HIS A 86 11.53 12.07 -9.05
N PRO A 87 11.73 11.86 -10.38
CA PRO A 87 12.85 12.52 -11.07
C PRO A 87 12.69 14.05 -11.09
N GLY A 88 11.49 14.54 -10.82
CA GLY A 88 11.15 15.94 -10.57
C GLY A 88 11.29 16.38 -9.11
N ILE A 89 12.01 15.66 -8.26
CA ILE A 89 12.24 16.00 -6.86
C ILE A 89 13.75 16.02 -6.62
N LYS A 90 14.28 17.13 -6.11
CA LYS A 90 15.73 17.29 -5.89
C LYS A 90 16.25 16.25 -4.91
N GLY A 91 17.28 15.53 -5.34
CA GLY A 91 17.94 14.53 -4.49
C GLY A 91 17.09 13.30 -4.20
N SER A 92 15.97 13.08 -4.90
CA SER A 92 15.16 11.90 -4.66
C SER A 92 15.83 10.63 -5.17
N LEU A 93 15.45 9.49 -4.59
CA LEU A 93 15.86 8.15 -5.00
C LEU A 93 14.66 7.37 -5.54
N SER A 94 14.89 6.57 -6.58
CA SER A 94 13.89 5.58 -7.02
C SER A 94 13.67 4.53 -5.93
N LEU A 95 12.42 4.15 -5.71
CA LEU A 95 12.02 3.03 -4.88
C LEU A 95 12.61 1.70 -5.36
N SER A 96 13.07 1.60 -6.62
CA SER A 96 13.80 0.40 -7.09
C SER A 96 15.09 0.14 -6.30
N THR A 97 15.64 1.16 -5.63
CA THR A 97 16.82 1.02 -4.74
C THR A 97 16.45 0.52 -3.34
N GLN A 98 15.17 0.58 -2.96
CA GLN A 98 14.69 0.29 -1.61
C GLN A 98 13.79 -0.95 -1.56
N LEU A 99 13.01 -1.21 -2.62
CA LEU A 99 12.02 -2.28 -2.66
C LEU A 99 12.59 -3.58 -3.21
N TYR A 100 12.25 -4.67 -2.53
CA TYR A 100 12.73 -6.01 -2.81
C TYR A 100 12.30 -6.50 -4.20
N GLN A 101 13.30 -6.86 -5.01
CA GLN A 101 13.13 -7.33 -6.40
C GLN A 101 12.30 -6.38 -7.27
N MET A 102 12.28 -5.09 -6.96
CA MET A 102 11.75 -4.08 -7.87
C MET A 102 12.77 -3.85 -8.99
N PRO A 103 12.38 -3.95 -10.27
CA PRO A 103 13.31 -3.72 -11.37
C PRO A 103 13.69 -2.24 -11.45
N ALA A 104 14.79 -1.94 -12.14
CA ALA A 104 15.12 -0.57 -12.49
C ALA A 104 13.95 0.06 -13.28
N MET A 105 13.58 1.28 -12.91
CA MET A 105 12.49 2.00 -13.57
C MET A 105 12.99 2.79 -14.79
N PRO A 106 12.12 3.02 -15.79
CA PRO A 106 12.37 3.99 -16.85
C PRO A 106 12.89 5.32 -16.30
N THR A 107 13.85 5.93 -16.98
CA THR A 107 14.40 7.24 -16.61
C THR A 107 14.00 8.29 -17.66
N PRO A 108 13.79 9.56 -17.26
CA PRO A 108 13.51 10.62 -18.20
C PRO A 108 14.73 10.90 -19.10
N GLU A 109 14.48 11.44 -20.29
CA GLU A 109 15.53 11.91 -21.18
C GLU A 109 16.31 13.06 -20.51
N LYS A 110 17.63 12.96 -20.52
CA LYS A 110 18.50 14.02 -19.99
C LYS A 110 18.29 15.32 -20.76
N HIS A 111 18.38 16.45 -20.07
CA HIS A 111 18.28 17.79 -20.67
C HIS A 111 16.95 18.10 -21.37
N LYS A 112 15.88 17.39 -21.03
CA LYS A 112 14.52 17.67 -21.49
C LYS A 112 13.65 18.16 -20.35
N GLU A 113 12.73 19.07 -20.67
CA GLU A 113 11.72 19.55 -19.74
C GLU A 113 10.56 18.55 -19.64
N TYR A 114 10.05 18.39 -18.42
CA TYR A 114 8.93 17.54 -18.07
C TYR A 114 7.95 18.31 -17.17
N LEU A 115 6.67 18.00 -17.32
CA LEU A 115 5.60 18.39 -16.41
C LEU A 115 5.20 17.14 -15.60
N TRP A 116 5.62 17.06 -14.35
CA TRP A 116 5.48 15.87 -13.52
C TRP A 116 4.02 15.56 -13.20
N GLY A 117 3.15 16.57 -13.14
CA GLY A 117 1.71 16.40 -13.01
C GLY A 117 1.08 15.71 -14.21
N ALA A 118 1.58 15.96 -15.44
CA ALA A 118 1.14 15.24 -16.63
C ALA A 118 1.66 13.80 -16.66
N SER A 119 2.88 13.56 -16.14
CA SER A 119 3.41 12.21 -15.93
C SER A 119 2.56 11.43 -14.92
N ALA A 120 2.29 12.01 -13.75
CA ALA A 120 1.43 11.42 -12.71
C ALA A 120 0.04 11.09 -13.24
N ASN A 121 -0.60 12.03 -13.96
CA ASN A 121 -1.91 11.84 -14.57
C ASN A 121 -1.95 10.62 -15.50
N ALA A 122 -0.98 10.51 -16.42
CA ALA A 122 -0.90 9.41 -17.37
C ALA A 122 -0.54 8.07 -16.71
N ALA A 123 0.30 8.10 -15.66
CA ALA A 123 0.65 6.92 -14.88
C ALA A 123 -0.56 6.37 -14.12
N LEU A 124 -1.28 7.24 -13.40
CA LEU A 124 -2.47 6.88 -12.62
C LEU A 124 -3.61 6.37 -13.51
N ALA A 125 -3.85 7.00 -14.65
CA ALA A 125 -4.86 6.54 -15.61
C ALA A 125 -4.54 5.13 -16.15
N SER A 126 -3.28 4.88 -16.51
CA SER A 126 -2.81 3.59 -17.01
C SER A 126 -2.89 2.51 -15.92
N LEU A 127 -2.36 2.79 -14.73
CA LEU A 127 -2.34 1.85 -13.61
C LEU A 127 -3.75 1.51 -13.12
N ALA A 128 -4.66 2.49 -13.07
CA ALA A 128 -6.05 2.25 -12.71
C ALA A 128 -6.70 1.21 -13.64
N LYS A 129 -6.56 1.36 -14.96
CA LYS A 129 -7.12 0.43 -15.95
C LYS A 129 -6.44 -0.93 -15.94
N GLN A 130 -5.13 -0.97 -15.69
CA GLN A 130 -4.34 -2.20 -15.73
C GLN A 130 -4.49 -3.05 -14.47
N LEU A 131 -4.58 -2.43 -13.29
CA LEU A 131 -4.57 -3.14 -12.00
C LEU A 131 -5.96 -3.37 -11.44
N LEU A 132 -6.90 -2.43 -11.61
CA LEU A 132 -8.23 -2.58 -11.03
C LEU A 132 -9.09 -3.52 -11.88
N SER A 133 -9.50 -4.63 -11.28
CA SER A 133 -10.40 -5.60 -11.90
C SER A 133 -11.87 -5.19 -11.74
N GLY A 134 -12.72 -5.54 -12.70
CA GLY A 134 -14.17 -5.33 -12.59
C GLY A 134 -14.64 -3.90 -12.86
N LEU A 135 -13.82 -3.07 -13.50
CA LEU A 135 -14.21 -1.73 -13.94
C LEU A 135 -15.36 -1.80 -14.95
N SER A 136 -16.48 -1.16 -14.62
CA SER A 136 -17.58 -0.96 -15.59
C SER A 136 -17.17 0.01 -16.70
N ASP A 137 -17.93 0.06 -17.78
CA ASP A 137 -17.67 1.04 -18.85
C ASP A 137 -17.86 2.48 -18.35
N ALA A 138 -18.75 2.70 -17.38
CA ALA A 138 -18.88 3.99 -16.70
C ALA A 138 -17.62 4.34 -15.87
N ASP A 139 -16.96 3.36 -15.25
CA ASP A 139 -15.71 3.60 -14.52
C ASP A 139 -14.55 3.89 -15.47
N LYS A 140 -14.43 3.15 -16.57
CA LYS A 140 -13.44 3.44 -17.63
C LYS A 140 -13.64 4.84 -18.19
N ALA A 141 -14.88 5.23 -18.50
CA ALA A 141 -15.21 6.57 -18.98
C ALA A 141 -14.89 7.66 -17.95
N ARG A 142 -15.08 7.40 -16.65
CA ARG A 142 -14.67 8.32 -15.57
C ARG A 142 -13.15 8.49 -15.51
N ILE A 143 -12.40 7.40 -15.64
CA ILE A 143 -10.93 7.42 -15.70
C ILE A 143 -10.47 8.22 -16.93
N ASP A 144 -11.04 7.97 -18.11
CA ASP A 144 -10.73 8.70 -19.35
C ASP A 144 -11.05 10.19 -19.23
N SER A 145 -12.18 10.52 -18.63
CA SER A 145 -12.61 11.91 -18.42
C SER A 145 -11.69 12.65 -17.47
N MET A 146 -11.26 12.02 -16.38
CA MET A 146 -10.30 12.60 -15.42
C MET A 146 -8.95 12.86 -16.09
N GLU A 147 -8.42 11.86 -16.83
CA GLU A 147 -7.17 12.00 -17.56
C GLU A 147 -7.24 13.17 -18.56
N ASN A 148 -8.33 13.25 -19.33
CA ASN A 148 -8.54 14.31 -20.32
C ASN A 148 -8.71 15.70 -19.70
N ALA A 149 -9.43 15.82 -18.58
CA ALA A 149 -9.63 17.08 -17.88
C ALA A 149 -8.28 17.69 -17.43
N TYR A 150 -7.41 16.87 -16.84
CA TYR A 150 -6.07 17.30 -16.46
C TYR A 150 -5.20 17.61 -17.69
N ASN A 151 -5.27 16.81 -18.75
CA ASN A 151 -4.56 17.10 -20.00
C ASN A 151 -4.95 18.46 -20.59
N ILE A 152 -6.23 18.85 -20.52
CA ILE A 152 -6.69 20.18 -20.94
C ILE A 152 -6.12 21.27 -20.03
N LYS A 153 -6.16 21.07 -18.70
CA LYS A 153 -5.59 22.02 -17.72
C LYS A 153 -4.09 22.24 -17.91
N PHE A 154 -3.35 21.24 -18.35
CA PHE A 154 -1.91 21.36 -18.57
C PHE A 154 -1.55 22.14 -19.85
N LYS A 155 -2.40 22.14 -20.88
CA LYS A 155 -2.16 22.86 -22.14
C LYS A 155 -2.00 24.37 -21.97
N SER A 156 -2.55 24.97 -20.92
CA SER A 156 -2.41 26.40 -20.66
C SER A 156 -1.06 26.78 -20.03
N ASN A 157 -0.25 25.81 -19.60
CA ASN A 157 0.94 26.06 -18.77
C ASN A 157 2.26 25.68 -19.44
N THR A 158 2.25 24.88 -20.52
CA THR A 158 3.47 24.43 -21.21
C THR A 158 3.15 23.96 -22.64
N THR A 159 4.18 23.59 -23.42
CA THR A 159 4.02 23.18 -24.82
C THR A 159 3.46 21.78 -24.99
N HIS A 160 2.93 21.47 -26.17
CA HIS A 160 2.44 20.13 -26.50
C HIS A 160 3.52 19.06 -26.38
N GLU A 161 4.75 19.37 -26.76
CA GLU A 161 5.90 18.46 -26.73
C GLU A 161 6.27 18.07 -25.29
N VAL A 162 6.24 19.03 -24.35
CA VAL A 162 6.49 18.77 -22.93
C VAL A 162 5.40 17.87 -22.35
N ILE A 163 4.13 18.14 -22.65
CA ILE A 163 3.00 17.31 -22.20
C ILE A 163 3.11 15.90 -22.76
N ALA A 164 3.29 15.75 -24.07
CA ALA A 164 3.36 14.45 -24.73
C ALA A 164 4.52 13.60 -24.19
N ARG A 165 5.70 14.20 -23.98
CA ARG A 165 6.86 13.53 -23.38
C ARG A 165 6.58 13.09 -21.94
N SER A 166 5.94 13.95 -21.15
CA SER A 166 5.60 13.67 -19.75
C SER A 166 4.58 12.54 -19.64
N GLN A 167 3.56 12.55 -20.50
CA GLN A 167 2.59 11.46 -20.59
C GLN A 167 3.25 10.15 -21.00
N ALA A 168 4.14 10.17 -22.01
CA ALA A 168 4.86 8.98 -22.45
C ALA A 168 5.73 8.39 -21.33
N PHE A 169 6.40 9.25 -20.55
CA PHE A 169 7.15 8.83 -19.36
C PHE A 169 6.23 8.20 -18.29
N GLY A 170 5.13 8.87 -17.93
CA GLY A 170 4.17 8.32 -16.96
C GLY A 170 3.59 6.96 -17.38
N ARG A 171 3.29 6.78 -18.67
CA ARG A 171 2.82 5.48 -19.21
C ARG A 171 3.91 4.41 -19.19
N SER A 172 5.18 4.78 -19.43
CA SER A 172 6.28 3.80 -19.38
C SER A 172 6.51 3.30 -17.95
N ILE A 173 6.44 4.19 -16.95
CA ILE A 173 6.45 3.81 -15.52
C ILE A 173 5.28 2.89 -15.20
N ALA A 174 4.05 3.24 -15.60
CA ALA A 174 2.87 2.42 -15.36
C ALA A 174 3.04 0.99 -15.90
N ASN A 175 3.52 0.85 -17.14
CA ASN A 175 3.78 -0.45 -17.75
C ASN A 175 4.86 -1.25 -17.00
N ALA A 176 5.94 -0.61 -16.57
CA ALA A 176 6.99 -1.25 -15.78
C ALA A 176 6.46 -1.78 -14.44
N ILE A 177 5.66 -0.96 -13.74
CA ILE A 177 5.03 -1.33 -12.47
C ILE A 177 4.00 -2.44 -12.65
N TYR A 178 3.16 -2.38 -13.69
CA TYR A 178 2.22 -3.44 -14.00
C TYR A 178 2.94 -4.77 -14.26
N ASN A 179 3.99 -4.77 -15.08
CA ASN A 179 4.80 -5.96 -15.35
C ASN A 179 5.48 -6.51 -14.08
N TRP A 180 5.97 -5.62 -13.21
CA TRP A 180 6.49 -6.04 -11.91
C TRP A 180 5.39 -6.67 -11.04
N SER A 181 4.16 -6.16 -11.09
CA SER A 181 3.04 -6.70 -10.32
C SER A 181 2.65 -8.12 -10.75
N THR A 182 2.74 -8.49 -12.03
CA THR A 182 2.30 -9.82 -12.49
C THR A 182 3.18 -10.98 -12.00
N THR A 183 4.34 -10.66 -11.42
CA THR A 183 5.32 -11.64 -10.92
C THR A 183 5.32 -11.80 -9.40
N ASP A 184 4.32 -11.24 -8.70
CA ASP A 184 4.31 -11.17 -7.24
C ASP A 184 3.65 -12.35 -6.52
N ASN A 185 3.25 -13.39 -7.26
CA ASN A 185 2.66 -14.62 -6.74
C ASN A 185 1.42 -14.39 -5.85
N PHE A 186 0.63 -13.36 -6.14
CA PHE A 186 -0.63 -13.10 -5.44
C PHE A 186 -1.69 -14.16 -5.78
N ASN A 187 -2.18 -14.88 -4.77
CA ASN A 187 -3.16 -15.95 -4.95
C ASN A 187 -4.23 -15.93 -3.84
N LEU A 188 -5.46 -15.56 -4.23
CA LEU A 188 -6.63 -15.54 -3.35
C LEU A 188 -7.38 -16.87 -3.26
N SER A 189 -7.09 -17.81 -4.16
CA SER A 189 -7.77 -19.10 -4.25
C SER A 189 -7.56 -19.93 -2.99
N SER A 190 -8.53 -20.78 -2.68
CA SER A 190 -8.43 -21.86 -1.69
C SER A 190 -8.38 -23.25 -2.31
N VAL A 191 -8.29 -23.35 -3.63
CA VAL A 191 -8.20 -24.65 -4.32
C VAL A 191 -6.98 -25.41 -3.79
N GLY A 192 -7.21 -26.61 -3.25
CA GLY A 192 -6.18 -27.46 -2.65
C GLY A 192 -5.83 -27.13 -1.20
N TYR A 193 -6.47 -26.13 -0.58
CA TYR A 193 -6.25 -25.82 0.83
C TYR A 193 -7.16 -26.67 1.71
N THR A 194 -6.57 -27.36 2.69
CA THR A 194 -7.28 -28.09 3.73
C THR A 194 -7.17 -27.32 5.04
N ILE A 195 -8.30 -27.10 5.70
CA ILE A 195 -8.35 -26.48 7.03
C ILE A 195 -7.76 -27.46 8.04
N PRO A 196 -6.70 -27.10 8.79
CA PRO A 196 -6.16 -27.95 9.85
C PRO A 196 -7.22 -28.20 10.93
N VAL A 197 -7.23 -29.41 11.50
CA VAL A 197 -8.20 -29.80 12.54
C VAL A 197 -7.49 -30.01 13.87
N PHE A 198 -7.78 -29.16 14.85
CA PHE A 198 -7.38 -29.30 16.25
C PHE A 198 -8.33 -28.47 17.14
N PRO A 199 -8.39 -28.65 18.48
CA PRO A 199 -9.43 -28.01 19.31
C PRO A 199 -9.55 -26.48 19.14
N GLY A 200 -8.44 -25.81 18.81
CA GLY A 200 -8.37 -24.37 18.59
C GLY A 200 -8.43 -23.89 17.13
N SER A 201 -8.59 -24.79 16.16
CA SER A 201 -8.47 -24.46 14.74
C SER A 201 -9.67 -23.69 14.21
N TRP A 202 -9.42 -22.78 13.28
CA TRP A 202 -10.46 -22.10 12.53
C TRP A 202 -11.31 -23.09 11.74
N GLU A 203 -12.60 -22.78 11.64
CA GLU A 203 -13.62 -23.57 10.95
C GLU A 203 -14.47 -22.64 10.09
N LEU A 204 -15.19 -23.22 9.12
CA LEU A 204 -16.17 -22.47 8.34
C LEU A 204 -17.30 -22.00 9.26
N THR A 205 -17.68 -20.73 9.13
CA THR A 205 -18.65 -20.10 10.04
C THR A 205 -20.02 -19.89 9.39
N PRO A 206 -21.12 -19.98 10.16
CA PRO A 206 -22.45 -19.68 9.66
C PRO A 206 -22.61 -18.19 9.26
N PRO A 207 -23.67 -17.85 8.50
CA PRO A 207 -24.68 -18.76 7.95
C PRO A 207 -24.27 -19.44 6.63
N ALA A 208 -23.32 -18.85 5.89
CA ALA A 208 -23.04 -19.26 4.51
C ALA A 208 -21.95 -20.35 4.38
N PHE A 209 -21.17 -20.61 5.44
CA PHE A 209 -20.01 -21.52 5.42
C PHE A 209 -19.11 -21.33 4.18
N PRO A 210 -18.70 -20.08 3.87
CA PRO A 210 -17.96 -19.75 2.65
C PRO A 210 -16.56 -20.38 2.61
N ASN A 211 -16.06 -20.65 1.40
CA ASN A 211 -14.70 -21.14 1.19
C ASN A 211 -13.65 -20.20 1.81
N PRO A 212 -12.51 -20.73 2.31
CA PRO A 212 -11.43 -19.91 2.88
C PRO A 212 -10.90 -18.88 1.87
N VAL A 213 -10.47 -17.71 2.31
CA VAL A 213 -9.94 -16.66 1.41
C VAL A 213 -8.46 -16.39 1.62
N GLY A 214 -7.68 -16.63 0.57
CA GLY A 214 -6.26 -16.29 0.49
C GLY A 214 -5.28 -17.14 1.32
N PRO A 215 -5.46 -18.47 1.50
CA PRO A 215 -4.48 -19.30 2.21
C PRO A 215 -3.06 -19.25 1.60
N TYR A 216 -2.95 -18.92 0.31
CA TYR A 216 -1.68 -18.83 -0.41
C TYR A 216 -1.11 -17.41 -0.50
N LEU A 217 -1.78 -16.40 0.07
CA LEU A 217 -1.26 -15.02 0.14
C LEU A 217 0.04 -14.93 0.96
N LYS A 218 0.31 -15.91 1.83
CA LYS A 218 1.59 -16.05 2.54
C LYS A 218 2.81 -16.28 1.61
N ASN A 219 2.56 -16.66 0.34
CA ASN A 219 3.60 -16.95 -0.65
C ASN A 219 3.87 -15.77 -1.60
N GLN A 220 3.14 -14.66 -1.46
CA GLN A 220 3.32 -13.51 -2.35
C GLN A 220 4.66 -12.83 -2.07
N ARG A 221 5.24 -12.20 -3.09
CA ARG A 221 6.45 -11.39 -2.95
C ARG A 221 6.17 -10.15 -2.09
N PRO A 222 6.99 -9.87 -1.05
CA PRO A 222 6.93 -8.61 -0.31
C PRO A 222 7.52 -7.46 -1.12
N PHE A 223 7.20 -6.24 -0.73
CA PHE A 223 7.92 -5.03 -1.11
C PHE A 223 9.17 -4.80 -0.27
N LEU A 224 9.22 -5.23 1.00
CA LEU A 224 10.41 -5.06 1.84
C LEU A 224 11.15 -6.39 2.02
N ALA A 225 12.47 -6.36 1.85
CA ALA A 225 13.31 -7.55 2.07
C ALA A 225 13.24 -8.02 3.53
N SER A 226 13.09 -7.10 4.48
CA SER A 226 12.93 -7.39 5.91
C SER A 226 11.70 -8.26 6.20
N THR A 227 10.64 -8.13 5.40
CA THR A 227 9.39 -8.90 5.57
C THR A 227 9.55 -10.39 5.27
N LEU A 228 10.57 -10.79 4.49
CA LEU A 228 10.91 -12.20 4.30
C LEU A 228 11.21 -12.90 5.64
N ASN A 229 11.86 -12.16 6.55
CA ASN A 229 12.24 -12.63 7.88
C ASN A 229 11.22 -12.25 8.96
N PHE A 230 10.01 -11.81 8.58
CA PHE A 230 8.96 -11.48 9.53
C PHE A 230 8.67 -12.68 10.45
N LYS A 231 8.84 -12.46 11.75
CA LYS A 231 8.58 -13.45 12.79
C LYS A 231 7.10 -13.43 13.15
N VAL A 232 6.45 -14.58 13.01
CA VAL A 232 5.05 -14.77 13.42
C VAL A 232 4.91 -14.50 14.92
N ARG A 233 4.06 -13.53 15.27
CA ARG A 233 3.71 -13.25 16.66
C ARG A 233 2.63 -14.23 17.11
N SER A 234 2.94 -15.09 18.06
CA SER A 234 1.96 -16.05 18.61
C SER A 234 0.78 -15.36 19.27
N PHE A 235 -0.39 -15.99 19.21
CA PHE A 235 -1.52 -15.61 20.04
C PHE A 235 -1.23 -16.00 21.50
N PRO A 236 -1.41 -15.11 22.49
CA PRO A 236 -0.93 -15.34 23.85
C PRO A 236 -1.78 -16.34 24.66
N TYR A 237 -2.99 -16.67 24.20
CA TYR A 237 -3.87 -17.57 24.93
C TYR A 237 -3.94 -18.93 24.25
N THR A 238 -3.57 -19.99 24.99
CA THR A 238 -3.80 -21.36 24.56
C THR A 238 -5.29 -21.66 24.58
N TYR A 239 -5.78 -22.45 23.62
CA TYR A 239 -7.15 -22.97 23.66
C TYR A 239 -7.42 -23.67 25.00
N SER A 240 -8.55 -23.36 25.63
CA SER A 240 -9.00 -24.01 26.84
C SER A 240 -10.53 -23.89 26.95
N GLU A 241 -11.15 -24.90 27.54
CA GLU A 241 -12.59 -24.95 27.87
C GLU A 241 -12.84 -24.60 29.36
N ASP A 242 -11.77 -24.47 30.14
CA ASP A 242 -11.83 -24.03 31.53
C ASP A 242 -12.33 -22.58 31.57
N LYS A 243 -13.41 -22.36 32.34
CA LYS A 243 -14.05 -21.07 32.54
C LYS A 243 -13.12 -20.02 33.14
N GLU A 244 -12.09 -20.46 33.87
CA GLU A 244 -11.10 -19.57 34.44
C GLU A 244 -9.96 -19.19 33.50
N SER A 245 -9.84 -19.85 32.34
CA SER A 245 -8.81 -19.57 31.36
C SER A 245 -8.99 -18.22 30.67
N ASN A 246 -7.88 -17.60 30.25
CA ASN A 246 -7.91 -16.37 29.45
C ASN A 246 -8.65 -16.56 28.12
N PHE A 247 -8.59 -17.76 27.54
CA PHE A 247 -9.27 -18.07 26.27
C PHE A 247 -10.80 -18.10 26.43
N TYR A 248 -11.31 -18.75 27.48
CA TYR A 248 -12.73 -18.72 27.81
C TYR A 248 -13.18 -17.29 28.12
N LYS A 249 -12.45 -16.57 28.97
CA LYS A 249 -12.76 -15.19 29.36
C LYS A 249 -12.81 -14.24 28.15
N ALA A 250 -11.91 -14.40 27.17
CA ALA A 250 -11.92 -13.62 25.94
C ALA A 250 -13.17 -13.88 25.08
N ASN A 251 -13.62 -15.13 24.99
CA ASN A 251 -14.86 -15.49 24.28
C ASN A 251 -16.10 -15.01 25.03
N LYS A 252 -16.14 -15.19 26.35
CA LYS A 252 -17.21 -14.73 27.22
C LYS A 252 -17.38 -13.21 27.15
N HIS A 253 -16.28 -12.46 27.07
CA HIS A 253 -16.32 -11.01 26.87
C HIS A 253 -17.03 -10.62 25.55
N VAL A 254 -16.71 -11.30 24.44
CA VAL A 254 -17.38 -11.06 23.14
C VAL A 254 -18.86 -11.43 23.22
N TYR A 255 -19.18 -12.55 23.87
CA TYR A 255 -20.57 -12.98 24.10
C TYR A 255 -21.38 -11.92 24.87
N ASP A 256 -20.86 -11.46 26.01
CA ASP A 256 -21.53 -10.51 26.90
C ASP A 256 -21.81 -9.17 26.21
N ILE A 257 -20.82 -8.67 25.45
CA ILE A 257 -21.00 -7.49 24.58
C ILE A 257 -22.11 -7.76 23.57
N GLY A 258 -22.05 -8.88 22.85
CA GLY A 258 -23.05 -9.22 21.83
C GLY A 258 -24.48 -9.34 22.36
N LYS A 259 -24.66 -9.75 23.62
CA LYS A 259 -25.97 -9.83 24.28
C LYS A 259 -26.53 -8.47 24.71
N SER A 260 -25.70 -7.45 24.81
CA SER A 260 -26.04 -6.15 25.42
C SER A 260 -25.54 -4.94 24.60
N LEU A 261 -25.41 -5.10 23.28
CA LEU A 261 -24.96 -4.03 22.38
C LEU A 261 -25.84 -2.78 22.50
N THR A 262 -25.21 -1.68 22.90
CA THR A 262 -25.81 -0.34 22.87
C THR A 262 -25.94 0.17 21.43
N ASP A 263 -26.78 1.17 21.20
CA ASP A 263 -26.95 1.74 19.87
C ASP A 263 -25.68 2.44 19.36
N GLU A 264 -24.89 3.04 20.25
CA GLU A 264 -23.58 3.59 19.92
C GLU A 264 -22.61 2.49 19.44
N GLN A 265 -22.55 1.35 20.14
CA GLN A 265 -21.69 0.24 19.74
C GLN A 265 -22.12 -0.38 18.40
N LYS A 266 -23.43 -0.47 18.13
CA LYS A 266 -23.94 -0.88 16.81
C LYS A 266 -23.56 0.12 15.74
N ALA A 267 -23.69 1.42 16.00
CA ALA A 267 -23.30 2.48 15.07
C ALA A 267 -21.80 2.41 14.75
N ILE A 268 -20.95 2.19 15.75
CA ILE A 268 -19.50 1.97 15.56
C ILE A 268 -19.25 0.70 14.73
N ALA A 269 -19.90 -0.42 15.05
CA ALA A 269 -19.74 -1.66 14.28
C ALA A 269 -20.12 -1.46 12.80
N ASN A 270 -21.23 -0.77 12.53
CA ASN A 270 -21.73 -0.49 11.18
C ASN A 270 -20.88 0.53 10.42
N TRP A 271 -20.30 1.51 11.10
CA TRP A 271 -19.39 2.49 10.48
C TRP A 271 -18.12 1.83 9.95
N TRP A 272 -17.63 0.80 10.65
CA TRP A 272 -16.45 0.03 10.26
C TRP A 272 -16.80 -1.31 9.61
N ALA A 273 -18.03 -1.48 9.10
CA ALA A 273 -18.50 -2.69 8.44
C ALA A 273 -17.90 -2.84 7.02
N ASP A 274 -16.58 -2.74 6.94
CA ASP A 274 -15.85 -2.49 5.71
C ASP A 274 -15.66 -3.73 4.81
N ALA A 275 -16.45 -4.79 5.07
CA ALA A 275 -16.57 -5.90 4.15
C ALA A 275 -17.20 -5.47 2.82
N GLY A 276 -17.93 -4.34 2.82
CA GLY A 276 -18.65 -3.80 1.67
C GLY A 276 -19.91 -4.58 1.35
N GLY A 277 -20.68 -4.08 0.38
CA GLY A 277 -21.92 -4.70 -0.10
C GLY A 277 -23.18 -3.97 0.35
N THR A 278 -24.24 -4.14 -0.44
CA THR A 278 -25.54 -3.49 -0.22
C THR A 278 -26.07 -3.83 1.17
N GLY A 279 -26.24 -2.80 2.01
CA GLY A 279 -26.77 -2.95 3.37
C GLY A 279 -25.77 -3.40 4.43
N VAL A 280 -24.49 -3.61 4.09
CA VAL A 280 -23.45 -4.01 5.05
C VAL A 280 -22.54 -2.83 5.42
N GLY A 281 -21.95 -2.15 4.43
CA GLY A 281 -21.01 -1.05 4.66
C GLY A 281 -20.29 -0.65 3.37
N ILE A 282 -19.17 0.06 3.51
CA ILE A 282 -18.34 0.51 2.38
C ILE A 282 -17.14 -0.43 2.19
N PRO A 283 -16.55 -0.58 1.00
CA PRO A 283 -15.35 -1.41 0.86
C PRO A 283 -14.16 -0.81 1.62
N ALA A 284 -13.43 -1.62 2.41
CA ALA A 284 -12.27 -1.16 3.19
C ALA A 284 -11.25 -0.30 2.40
N PRO A 285 -10.90 -0.61 1.14
CA PRO A 285 -9.98 0.24 0.39
C PRO A 285 -10.55 1.65 0.12
N TYR A 286 -11.86 1.79 -0.12
CA TYR A 286 -12.48 3.11 -0.25
C TYR A 286 -12.32 3.92 1.04
N HIS A 287 -12.63 3.31 2.17
CA HIS A 287 -12.59 3.97 3.47
C HIS A 287 -11.17 4.42 3.81
N ALA A 288 -10.19 3.52 3.67
CA ALA A 288 -8.79 3.83 3.90
C ALA A 288 -8.25 4.95 2.99
N LEU A 289 -8.55 4.91 1.69
CA LEU A 289 -8.13 5.97 0.75
C LEU A 289 -8.80 7.31 1.03
N SER A 290 -10.05 7.31 1.49
CA SER A 290 -10.78 8.52 1.87
C SER A 290 -10.14 9.19 3.09
N LEU A 291 -9.77 8.40 4.10
CA LEU A 291 -9.05 8.89 5.29
C LEU A 291 -7.68 9.46 4.94
N ILE A 292 -6.88 8.71 4.17
CA ILE A 292 -5.54 9.14 3.75
C ILE A 292 -5.64 10.44 2.95
N THR A 293 -6.49 10.47 1.91
CA THR A 293 -6.62 11.63 1.04
C THR A 293 -7.16 12.85 1.80
N GLY A 294 -8.13 12.67 2.69
CA GLY A 294 -8.64 13.75 3.53
C GLY A 294 -7.58 14.37 4.43
N VAL A 295 -6.65 13.57 4.98
CA VAL A 295 -5.49 14.10 5.72
C VAL A 295 -4.55 14.88 4.80
N LEU A 296 -4.17 14.30 3.65
CA LEU A 296 -3.17 14.89 2.76
C LEU A 296 -3.64 16.22 2.15
N GLU A 297 -4.91 16.34 1.78
CA GLU A 297 -5.49 17.59 1.27
C GLU A 297 -5.41 18.73 2.30
N GLY A 298 -5.48 18.41 3.59
CA GLY A 298 -5.33 19.37 4.68
C GLY A 298 -3.88 19.86 4.91
N LYS A 299 -2.88 19.28 4.22
CA LYS A 299 -1.44 19.53 4.51
C LYS A 299 -0.72 20.45 3.53
N LYS A 300 -1.40 20.94 2.47
CA LYS A 300 -0.80 21.82 1.44
C LYS A 300 0.49 21.25 0.84
N LEU A 301 0.53 19.94 0.61
CA LEU A 301 1.68 19.24 0.05
C LEU A 301 1.89 19.63 -1.41
N ASN A 302 3.15 19.66 -1.85
CA ASN A 302 3.45 19.62 -3.28
C ASN A 302 3.26 18.21 -3.85
N LEU A 303 3.26 18.10 -5.19
CA LEU A 303 3.05 16.85 -5.91
C LEU A 303 3.99 15.72 -5.44
N GLY A 304 5.27 16.02 -5.26
CA GLY A 304 6.26 15.03 -4.83
C GLY A 304 5.99 14.48 -3.43
N GLN A 305 5.72 15.38 -2.48
CA GLN A 305 5.36 15.02 -1.10
C GLN A 305 4.08 14.19 -1.05
N ALA A 306 3.04 14.57 -1.80
CA ALA A 306 1.80 13.81 -1.86
C ALA A 306 2.02 12.42 -2.48
N ALA A 307 2.76 12.33 -3.58
CA ALA A 307 3.08 11.05 -4.24
C ALA A 307 3.89 10.11 -3.32
N GLU A 308 4.85 10.66 -2.57
CA GLU A 308 5.59 9.92 -1.54
C GLU A 308 4.65 9.35 -0.46
N MET A 309 3.72 10.16 0.06
CA MET A 309 2.78 9.69 1.09
C MET A 309 1.83 8.61 0.56
N TYR A 310 1.38 8.73 -0.68
CA TYR A 310 0.60 7.67 -1.34
C TYR A 310 1.42 6.40 -1.59
N ALA A 311 2.70 6.52 -1.93
CA ALA A 311 3.60 5.36 -2.04
C ALA A 311 3.79 4.68 -0.68
N ARG A 312 4.11 5.41 0.38
CA ARG A 312 4.31 4.85 1.72
C ARG A 312 3.07 4.15 2.26
N THR A 313 1.90 4.78 2.14
CA THR A 313 0.63 4.16 2.57
C THR A 313 0.24 2.98 1.67
N GLY A 314 0.51 3.04 0.36
CA GLY A 314 0.37 1.89 -0.55
C GLY A 314 1.27 0.71 -0.16
N ILE A 315 2.54 0.97 0.15
CA ILE A 315 3.49 -0.06 0.61
C ILE A 315 2.96 -0.73 1.90
N CYS A 316 2.36 0.05 2.82
CA CYS A 316 1.73 -0.51 4.01
C CYS A 316 0.65 -1.54 3.66
N PHE A 317 -0.21 -1.24 2.69
CA PHE A 317 -1.27 -2.16 2.27
C PHE A 317 -0.75 -3.44 1.64
N LYS A 318 0.27 -3.35 0.77
CA LYS A 318 0.89 -4.53 0.17
C LYS A 318 1.56 -5.42 1.21
N GLU A 319 2.34 -4.84 2.11
CA GLU A 319 3.06 -5.58 3.16
C GLU A 319 2.08 -6.20 4.17
N ALA A 320 1.05 -5.46 4.57
CA ALA A 320 0.01 -5.96 5.46
C ALA A 320 -0.73 -7.18 4.87
N THR A 321 -0.98 -7.18 3.55
CA THR A 321 -1.61 -8.33 2.87
C THR A 321 -0.79 -9.61 3.06
N LEU A 322 0.54 -9.53 2.99
CA LEU A 322 1.41 -10.69 3.23
C LEU A 322 1.48 -11.04 4.71
N ILE A 323 1.79 -10.07 5.57
CA ILE A 323 2.05 -10.29 7.00
C ILE A 323 0.83 -10.87 7.70
N ILE A 324 -0.34 -10.26 7.49
CA ILE A 324 -1.57 -10.66 8.18
C ILE A 324 -2.01 -12.06 7.72
N TRP A 325 -1.96 -12.36 6.42
CA TRP A 325 -2.34 -13.68 5.92
C TRP A 325 -1.33 -14.78 6.24
N LYS A 326 -0.04 -14.43 6.29
CA LYS A 326 1.01 -15.34 6.78
C LYS A 326 0.70 -15.79 8.21
N VAL A 327 0.39 -14.85 9.11
CA VAL A 327 0.01 -15.19 10.49
C VAL A 327 -1.31 -15.96 10.54
N LYS A 328 -2.37 -15.51 9.87
CA LYS A 328 -3.68 -16.19 9.85
C LYS A 328 -3.59 -17.67 9.47
N TYR A 329 -2.82 -17.99 8.45
CA TYR A 329 -2.74 -19.34 7.92
C TYR A 329 -1.59 -20.18 8.50
N GLN A 330 -0.74 -19.60 9.34
CA GLN A 330 0.20 -20.33 10.20
C GLN A 330 -0.37 -20.59 11.60
N LEU A 331 -1.22 -19.69 12.10
CA LEU A 331 -1.95 -19.79 13.36
C LEU A 331 -3.46 -19.68 13.08
N PRO A 332 -4.09 -20.72 12.51
CA PRO A 332 -5.48 -20.66 12.09
C PRO A 332 -6.40 -20.69 13.31
N LEU A 333 -6.51 -19.57 14.03
CA LEU A 333 -7.29 -19.45 15.25
C LEU A 333 -8.79 -19.36 14.94
N LEU A 334 -9.60 -20.11 15.69
CA LEU A 334 -11.06 -20.08 15.62
C LEU A 334 -11.67 -18.71 15.94
N ARG A 335 -12.82 -18.43 15.32
CA ARG A 335 -13.60 -17.20 15.50
C ARG A 335 -14.48 -17.29 16.75
N PRO A 336 -14.83 -16.15 17.40
CA PRO A 336 -15.66 -16.17 18.62
C PRO A 336 -16.96 -16.98 18.46
N ILE A 337 -17.63 -16.87 17.31
CA ILE A 337 -18.87 -17.61 17.02
C ILE A 337 -18.73 -19.13 17.15
N THR A 338 -17.57 -19.69 16.76
CA THR A 338 -17.31 -21.13 16.85
C THR A 338 -17.25 -21.58 18.32
N TYR A 339 -16.47 -20.89 19.14
CA TYR A 339 -16.33 -21.23 20.56
C TYR A 339 -17.61 -20.99 21.34
N ILE A 340 -18.22 -19.81 21.17
CA ILE A 340 -19.41 -19.39 21.90
C ILE A 340 -20.54 -20.39 21.65
N ARG A 341 -20.77 -20.79 20.39
CA ARG A 341 -21.82 -21.77 20.08
C ARG A 341 -21.55 -23.16 20.64
N LYS A 342 -20.29 -23.56 20.74
CA LYS A 342 -19.92 -24.88 21.26
C LYS A 342 -20.01 -24.95 22.79
N HIS A 343 -19.64 -23.87 23.47
CA HIS A 343 -19.31 -23.92 24.91
C HIS A 343 -20.07 -22.93 25.79
N ILE A 344 -20.82 -21.99 25.22
CA ILE A 344 -21.51 -20.92 25.97
C ILE A 344 -23.00 -20.86 25.61
N ASP A 345 -23.33 -20.60 24.34
CA ASP A 345 -24.69 -20.38 23.86
C ASP A 345 -24.83 -20.84 22.39
N PRO A 346 -25.45 -22.00 22.12
CA PRO A 346 -25.54 -22.58 20.78
C PRO A 346 -26.39 -21.76 19.80
N ALA A 347 -27.22 -20.83 20.29
CA ALA A 347 -28.06 -19.96 19.47
C ALA A 347 -27.39 -18.62 19.13
N TRP A 348 -26.23 -18.32 19.71
CA TRP A 348 -25.57 -17.03 19.52
C TRP A 348 -25.11 -16.80 18.06
N LEU A 349 -25.26 -15.57 17.60
CA LEU A 349 -24.76 -15.05 16.33
C LEU A 349 -23.98 -13.76 16.57
N SER A 350 -22.94 -13.55 15.76
CA SER A 350 -22.24 -12.26 15.71
C SER A 350 -23.15 -11.19 15.10
N TYR A 351 -22.92 -9.92 15.48
CA TYR A 351 -23.70 -8.80 14.98
C TYR A 351 -23.45 -8.54 13.49
N LEU A 352 -22.19 -8.65 13.05
CA LEU A 352 -21.84 -8.65 11.62
C LEU A 352 -21.42 -10.06 11.17
N PRO A 353 -21.64 -10.41 9.89
CA PRO A 353 -21.19 -11.68 9.33
C PRO A 353 -19.69 -11.91 9.56
N THR A 354 -19.34 -13.12 10.02
CA THR A 354 -17.96 -13.49 10.26
C THR A 354 -17.21 -13.68 8.93
N PRO A 355 -16.08 -12.99 8.69
CA PRO A 355 -15.34 -13.15 7.44
C PRO A 355 -14.71 -14.55 7.26
N PRO A 356 -14.56 -15.02 6.00
CA PRO A 356 -14.16 -16.38 5.62
C PRO A 356 -12.65 -16.65 5.76
N TYR A 357 -12.06 -16.28 6.89
CA TYR A 357 -10.64 -16.49 7.17
C TYR A 357 -10.39 -16.51 8.70
N PRO A 358 -9.27 -17.10 9.15
CA PRO A 358 -8.92 -17.22 10.57
C PRO A 358 -8.99 -15.92 11.36
N GLU A 359 -9.21 -16.04 12.68
CA GLU A 359 -9.47 -14.91 13.57
C GLU A 359 -8.23 -14.00 13.72
N TYR A 360 -7.06 -14.58 14.00
CA TYR A 360 -5.89 -13.80 14.39
C TYR A 360 -4.87 -13.69 13.25
N PRO A 361 -4.31 -12.48 12.95
CA PRO A 361 -4.62 -11.16 13.51
C PRO A 361 -5.83 -10.52 12.83
N SER A 362 -6.24 -9.31 13.24
CA SER A 362 -7.36 -8.58 12.63
C SER A 362 -7.03 -8.12 11.20
N GLY A 363 -7.92 -8.42 10.23
CA GLY A 363 -7.70 -8.01 8.83
C GLY A 363 -7.81 -6.50 8.65
N LEU A 364 -8.94 -5.91 9.09
CA LEU A 364 -9.19 -4.46 9.01
C LEU A 364 -8.06 -3.68 9.68
N VAL A 365 -7.83 -3.92 10.98
CA VAL A 365 -6.82 -3.19 11.74
C VAL A 365 -5.42 -3.40 11.17
N GLY A 366 -5.14 -4.59 10.64
CA GLY A 366 -3.86 -4.89 10.00
C GLY A 366 -3.55 -4.05 8.76
N PHE A 367 -4.57 -3.56 8.05
CA PHE A 367 -4.40 -2.61 6.95
C PHE A 367 -4.35 -1.15 7.41
N TYR A 368 -5.17 -0.78 8.39
CA TYR A 368 -5.37 0.62 8.77
C TYR A 368 -4.24 1.10 9.68
N ALA A 369 -3.86 0.31 10.69
CA ALA A 369 -2.82 0.68 11.65
C ALA A 369 -1.48 1.07 10.99
N PRO A 370 -0.89 0.33 10.03
CA PRO A 370 0.37 0.73 9.42
C PRO A 370 0.26 2.00 8.57
N ALA A 371 -0.81 2.15 7.78
CA ALA A 371 -1.02 3.35 6.96
C ALA A 371 -1.25 4.60 7.83
N MET A 372 -2.05 4.47 8.89
CA MET A 372 -2.26 5.53 9.87
C MET A 372 -0.99 5.86 10.64
N GLN A 373 -0.15 4.87 10.94
CA GLN A 373 1.14 5.11 11.59
C GLN A 373 2.11 5.88 10.68
N VAL A 374 2.14 5.61 9.37
CA VAL A 374 2.90 6.44 8.41
C VAL A 374 2.44 7.90 8.46
N LEU A 375 1.13 8.16 8.45
CA LEU A 375 0.60 9.52 8.58
C LEU A 375 0.98 10.16 9.93
N LYS A 376 0.94 9.40 11.02
CA LYS A 376 1.36 9.88 12.36
C LYS A 376 2.84 10.22 12.42
N ARG A 377 3.70 9.45 11.74
CA ARG A 377 5.14 9.72 11.70
C ARG A 377 5.46 10.98 10.91
N GLU A 378 4.72 11.22 9.83
CA GLU A 378 4.91 12.41 9.01
C GLU A 378 4.31 13.68 9.65
N PHE A 379 3.09 13.58 10.18
CA PHE A 379 2.29 14.76 10.54
C PHE A 379 1.95 14.88 12.03
N GLY A 380 2.36 13.92 12.86
CA GLY A 380 1.96 13.80 14.27
C GLY A 380 0.61 13.11 14.46
N ASP A 381 0.27 12.81 15.73
CA ASP A 381 -1.01 12.19 16.10
C ASP A 381 -2.16 13.22 16.15
N LEU A 382 -2.50 13.75 14.98
CA LEU A 382 -3.41 14.89 14.80
C LEU A 382 -4.90 14.49 14.83
N PRO A 383 -5.80 15.43 15.16
CA PRO A 383 -7.25 15.23 15.01
C PRO A 383 -7.63 14.90 13.56
N ILE A 384 -8.50 13.91 13.39
CA ILE A 384 -8.90 13.42 12.07
C ILE A 384 -10.42 13.37 11.95
N LYS A 385 -10.89 13.77 10.77
CA LYS A 385 -12.30 13.75 10.38
C LYS A 385 -12.52 12.65 9.37
N ASP A 386 -13.38 11.71 9.72
CA ASP A 386 -13.79 10.63 8.84
C ASP A 386 -15.13 10.97 8.19
N ASN A 387 -15.10 11.17 6.87
CA ASN A 387 -16.27 11.51 6.07
C ASN A 387 -16.59 10.43 5.02
N ALA A 388 -16.21 9.18 5.27
CA ALA A 388 -16.36 8.09 4.30
C ALA A 388 -17.84 7.81 3.92
N TYR A 389 -18.80 8.21 4.76
CA TYR A 389 -20.24 8.05 4.49
C TYR A 389 -20.94 9.36 4.08
N GLY A 390 -20.21 10.45 3.84
CA GLY A 390 -20.81 11.74 3.48
C GLY A 390 -21.66 11.70 2.19
N TRP A 391 -21.40 10.75 1.28
CA TRP A 391 -22.21 10.52 0.07
C TRP A 391 -23.64 10.04 0.37
N ARG A 392 -23.90 9.49 1.57
CA ARG A 392 -25.23 9.10 2.07
C ARG A 392 -25.91 10.24 2.84
N GLY A 393 -25.22 11.36 3.06
CA GLY A 393 -25.70 12.47 3.89
C GLY A 393 -25.44 12.27 5.39
N ASP A 394 -24.66 11.24 5.77
CA ASP A 394 -24.30 11.04 7.17
C ASP A 394 -23.35 12.13 7.66
N ALA A 395 -23.50 12.51 8.93
CA ALA A 395 -22.53 13.36 9.58
C ALA A 395 -21.17 12.65 9.68
N PRO A 396 -20.07 13.38 9.47
CA PRO A 396 -18.73 12.84 9.63
C PRO A 396 -18.46 12.46 11.09
N ARG A 397 -17.63 11.43 11.31
CA ARG A 397 -17.10 11.10 12.64
C ARG A 397 -15.83 11.91 12.89
N GLU A 398 -15.72 12.47 14.08
CA GLU A 398 -14.56 13.27 14.48
C GLU A 398 -13.78 12.55 15.58
N TYR A 399 -12.47 12.48 15.41
CA TYR A 399 -11.57 11.84 16.35
C TYR A 399 -10.53 12.85 16.84
N ALA A 400 -10.29 12.83 18.15
CA ALA A 400 -9.28 13.68 18.77
C ALA A 400 -7.84 13.38 18.27
N SER A 401 -7.59 12.17 17.77
CA SER A 401 -6.32 11.82 17.13
C SER A 401 -6.44 10.65 16.14
N ILE A 402 -5.44 10.46 15.29
CA ILE A 402 -5.33 9.28 14.42
C ILE A 402 -5.33 7.99 15.25
N SER A 403 -4.66 7.97 16.40
CA SER A 403 -4.70 6.83 17.32
C SER A 403 -6.12 6.51 17.79
N LYS A 404 -6.94 7.54 18.08
CA LYS A 404 -8.34 7.34 18.48
C LYS A 404 -9.21 6.78 17.36
N LEU A 405 -8.95 7.16 16.11
CA LEU A 405 -9.58 6.53 14.94
C LEU A 405 -9.25 5.04 14.86
N VAL A 406 -7.96 4.67 14.98
CA VAL A 406 -7.53 3.27 14.92
C VAL A 406 -8.08 2.45 16.10
N GLU A 407 -8.14 3.04 17.29
CA GLU A 407 -8.75 2.42 18.47
C GLU A 407 -10.25 2.12 18.26
N GLU A 408 -11.00 3.02 17.64
CA GLU A 408 -12.41 2.78 17.35
C GLU A 408 -12.59 1.71 16.26
N ALA A 409 -11.80 1.76 15.19
CA ALA A 409 -11.78 0.71 14.17
C ALA A 409 -11.51 -0.68 14.78
N ALA A 410 -10.59 -0.77 15.75
CA ALA A 410 -10.34 -1.96 16.53
C ALA A 410 -11.56 -2.40 17.37
N LYS A 411 -12.11 -1.50 18.19
CA LYS A 411 -13.27 -1.77 19.05
C LYS A 411 -14.48 -2.25 18.24
N SER A 412 -14.68 -1.68 17.05
CA SER A 412 -15.78 -2.06 16.15
C SER A 412 -15.81 -3.57 15.86
N ARG A 413 -14.64 -4.24 15.81
CA ARG A 413 -14.55 -5.67 15.50
C ARG A 413 -15.01 -6.55 16.66
N VAL A 414 -14.81 -6.06 17.88
CA VAL A 414 -15.28 -6.68 19.12
C VAL A 414 -16.78 -6.47 19.24
N TYR A 415 -17.28 -5.25 19.01
CA TYR A 415 -18.72 -4.94 18.98
C TYR A 415 -19.46 -5.75 17.91
N ALA A 416 -18.83 -5.96 16.75
CA ALA A 416 -19.35 -6.81 15.69
C ALA A 416 -19.39 -8.31 16.06
N GLY A 417 -18.73 -8.74 17.13
CA GLY A 417 -18.72 -10.13 17.58
C GLY A 417 -17.76 -11.05 16.82
N ILE A 418 -16.82 -10.51 16.05
CA ILE A 418 -16.03 -11.28 15.08
C ILE A 418 -14.53 -11.39 15.42
N HIS A 419 -14.08 -10.68 16.45
CA HIS A 419 -12.70 -10.74 16.94
C HIS A 419 -12.59 -10.58 18.46
N TYR A 420 -11.48 -11.03 19.02
CA TYR A 420 -11.12 -10.80 20.43
C TYR A 420 -10.48 -9.42 20.63
N GLN A 421 -10.64 -8.83 21.83
CA GLN A 421 -9.97 -7.56 22.17
C GLN A 421 -8.45 -7.68 22.10
N ILE A 422 -7.88 -8.78 22.61
CA ILE A 422 -6.44 -9.04 22.57
C ILE A 422 -5.91 -9.11 21.12
N THR A 423 -6.70 -9.67 20.19
CA THR A 423 -6.36 -9.69 18.76
C THR A 423 -6.21 -8.28 18.22
N GLN A 424 -7.11 -7.35 18.61
CA GLN A 424 -7.03 -5.97 18.14
C GLN A 424 -5.77 -5.27 18.66
N ASN A 425 -5.49 -5.39 19.96
CA ASN A 425 -4.33 -4.74 20.59
C ASN A 425 -3.02 -5.18 19.90
N ILE A 426 -2.84 -6.50 19.72
CA ILE A 426 -1.65 -7.04 19.06
C ILE A 426 -1.59 -6.62 17.58
N THR A 427 -2.72 -6.55 16.89
CA THR A 427 -2.74 -6.13 15.49
C THR A 427 -2.36 -4.65 15.33
N ILE A 428 -2.76 -3.79 16.27
CA ILE A 428 -2.30 -2.38 16.30
C ILE A 428 -0.78 -2.32 16.47
N GLU A 429 -0.20 -3.11 17.37
CA GLU A 429 1.27 -3.16 17.55
C GLU A 429 1.98 -3.60 16.27
N ILE A 430 1.54 -4.71 15.65
CA ILE A 430 2.10 -5.20 14.38
C ILE A 430 2.02 -4.12 13.30
N GLY A 431 0.86 -3.45 13.20
CA GLY A 431 0.65 -2.37 12.25
C GLY A 431 1.56 -1.17 12.50
N ASN A 432 1.69 -0.74 13.76
CA ASN A 432 2.56 0.38 14.12
C ASN A 432 4.03 0.08 13.81
N GLU A 433 4.52 -1.13 14.13
CA GLU A 433 5.88 -1.55 13.80
C GLU A 433 6.13 -1.54 12.28
N LEU A 434 5.16 -2.03 11.50
CA LEU A 434 5.26 -2.00 10.04
C LEU A 434 5.26 -0.57 9.49
N GLY A 435 4.36 0.29 9.98
CA GLY A 435 4.32 1.70 9.57
C GLY A 435 5.59 2.46 9.96
N ASP A 436 6.17 2.17 11.12
CA ASP A 436 7.45 2.73 11.57
C ASP A 436 8.61 2.31 10.66
N ASN A 437 8.64 1.04 10.22
CA ASN A 437 9.65 0.57 9.30
C ASN A 437 9.51 1.19 7.92
N ILE A 438 8.29 1.34 7.41
CA ILE A 438 8.02 1.97 6.11
C ILE A 438 8.35 3.46 6.15
N SER A 439 8.11 4.14 7.27
CA SER A 439 8.47 5.56 7.45
C SER A 439 9.98 5.80 7.38
N LYS A 440 10.81 4.77 7.60
CA LYS A 440 12.28 4.83 7.52
C LYS A 440 12.84 4.55 6.12
N ILE A 441 12.00 4.20 5.14
CA ILE A 441 12.47 4.04 3.75
C ILE A 441 13.09 5.36 3.30
N ASN A 442 14.36 5.31 2.91
CA ASN A 442 15.09 6.49 2.48
C ASN A 442 14.78 6.78 1.01
N LEU A 443 14.18 7.95 0.78
CA LEU A 443 13.82 8.42 -0.56
C LEU A 443 14.68 9.60 -1.01
N ASN A 444 15.72 9.94 -0.25
CA ASN A 444 16.60 11.06 -0.55
C ASN A 444 18.08 10.64 -0.51
N THR A 445 18.90 11.26 -1.36
CA THR A 445 20.36 11.15 -1.29
C THR A 445 20.87 11.74 0.03
N PRO A 446 21.93 11.16 0.64
CA PRO A 446 22.54 11.69 1.87
C PRO A 446 22.97 13.15 1.79
#